data_AF-A0A6B1GXQ5-F1
#
_entry.id   AF-A0A6B1GXQ5-F1
#
_cell.length_a   1.000
_cell.length_b   1.000
_cell.length_c   1.000
_cell.angle_alpha   90.00
_cell.angle_beta   90.00
_cell.angle_gamma   90.00
#
_symmetry.space_group_name_H-M   'P 1'
#
loop_
_entity.id
_entity.type
_entity.pdbx_description
1 polymer ?
#
loop_
_entity_poly.entity_id
_entity_poly.type
_entity_poly.pdbx_seq_one_letter_code
_entity_poly.pdbx_strand_id
1 'polypeptide(L)' 'MKRTRRTKLIQEGKYVAEVDVDLLEEPEEWSPHLSLEDAYRLDDVRQALRRGDLEAAAKNARVFSLTPVAV' A
#
# COMPACT_ATOMS: atom_id res chain seq x y z
N MET A 1 8.42 -4.20 21.24
CA MET A 1 7.73 -4.06 19.94
C MET A 1 8.51 -3.05 19.11
N LYS A 2 9.19 -3.50 18.05
CA LYS A 2 9.91 -2.60 17.15
C LYS A 2 9.01 -2.33 15.94
N ARG A 3 9.03 -1.09 15.42
CA ARG A 3 8.29 -0.71 14.22
C ARG A 3 9.25 -0.33 13.13
N THR A 4 9.06 -0.89 11.94
CA THR A 4 9.88 -0.60 10.76
C THR A 4 8.97 -0.10 9.66
N ARG A 5 9.19 1.14 9.21
CA ARG A 5 8.44 1.71 8.10
C ARG A 5 8.86 1.07 6.78
N ARG A 6 7.88 0.70 5.96
CA ARG A 6 8.11 0.10 4.64
C ARG A 6 7.10 0.65 3.64
N THR A 7 7.54 0.91 2.42
CA THR A 7 6.66 1.29 1.33
C THR A 7 6.18 0.04 0.60
N LYS A 8 4.87 -0.06 0.38
CA LYS A 8 4.21 -1.11 -0.42
C LYS A 8 3.68 -0.50 -1.70
N LEU A 9 3.79 -1.25 -2.79
CA LEU A 9 3.23 -0.89 -4.08
C LEU A 9 1.95 -1.70 -4.32
N ILE A 10 0.86 -1.01 -4.60
CA ILE A 10 -0.41 -1.62 -5.05
C ILE A 10 -0.62 -1.21 -6.49
N GLN A 11 -0.75 -2.20 -7.38
CA GLN A 11 -1.03 -1.97 -8.79
C GLN A 11 -2.45 -2.41 -9.12
N GLU A 12 -3.21 -1.52 -9.76
CA GLU A 12 -4.54 -1.79 -10.29
C GLU A 12 -4.66 -1.16 -11.67
N GLY A 13 -4.76 -2.01 -12.71
CA GLY A 13 -4.78 -1.58 -14.10
C GLY A 13 -3.58 -0.71 -14.47
N LYS A 14 -3.86 0.54 -14.88
CA LYS A 14 -2.85 1.53 -15.28
C LYS A 14 -2.34 2.40 -14.14
N TYR A 15 -2.73 2.13 -12.89
CA TYR A 15 -2.35 2.94 -11.74
C TYR A 15 -1.52 2.12 -10.75
N VAL A 16 -0.59 2.80 -10.07
CA VAL A 16 0.18 2.27 -8.95
C VAL A 16 0.07 3.23 -7.78
N ALA A 17 -0.15 2.71 -6.57
CA ALA A 17 -0.10 3.47 -5.34
C ALA A 17 1.08 3.03 -4.47
N GLU A 18 1.89 3.98 -4.03
CA GLU A 18 2.86 3.84 -2.95
C GLU A 18 2.17 4.12 -1.61
N VAL A 19 2.14 3.12 -0.74
CA VAL A 19 1.56 3.21 0.60
C VAL A 19 2.65 2.94 1.63
N ASP A 20 2.90 3.90 2.51
CA ASP A 20 3.75 3.69 3.67
C ASP A 20 2.96 2.96 4.76
N VAL A 21 3.54 1.86 5.24
CA VAL A 21 2.99 1.00 6.28
C VAL A 21 4.03 0.73 7.36
N ASP A 22 3.58 0.51 8.59
CA ASP A 22 4.46 0.10 9.67
C ASP A 22 4.39 -1.43 9.82
N LEU A 23 5.56 -2.06 9.74
CA LEU A 23 5.71 -3.46 10.10
C LEU A 23 6.06 -3.58 11.58
N LEU A 24 5.37 -4.49 12.26
CA LEU A 24 5.53 -4.80 13.65
C LEU A 24 6.50 -5.97 13.78
N GLU A 25 7.60 -5.72 14.49
CA GLU A 25 8.63 -6.71 14.81
C GLU A 25 8.47 -7.14 16.27
N GLU A 26 8.11 -8.40 16.45
CA GLU A 26 7.98 -9.09 17.73
C GLU A 26 8.81 -10.38 17.75
N PRO A 27 9.15 -10.96 18.91
CA PRO A 27 9.94 -12.20 19.00
C PRO A 27 9.21 -13.45 18.52
N GLU A 28 7.96 -13.30 18.09
CA GLU A 28 7.08 -14.37 17.67
C GLU A 28 7.39 -14.85 16.24
N GLU A 29 6.95 -16.07 15.93
CA GLU A 29 7.29 -16.81 14.71
C GLU A 29 6.82 -16.15 13.40
N TRP A 30 5.87 -15.20 13.48
CA TRP A 30 5.25 -14.52 12.34
C TRP A 30 5.72 -13.08 12.13
N SER A 31 6.82 -12.69 12.78
CA SER A 31 7.45 -11.38 12.64
C SER A 31 8.38 -11.31 11.41
N PRO A 32 8.41 -10.21 10.64
CA PRO A 32 7.59 -9.00 10.78
C PRO A 32 6.22 -9.11 10.07
N HIS A 33 5.19 -8.51 10.68
CA HIS A 33 3.82 -8.49 10.13
C HIS A 33 3.24 -7.07 10.07
N LEU A 34 2.17 -6.89 9.29
CA LEU A 34 1.44 -5.62 9.20
C LEU A 34 0.58 -5.39 10.44
N SER A 35 0.45 -4.13 10.85
CA SER A 35 -0.64 -3.76 11.75
C SER A 35 -2.00 -4.00 11.07
N LEU A 36 -3.04 -4.27 11.86
CA LEU A 36 -4.39 -4.43 11.35
C LEU A 36 -4.87 -3.18 10.61
N GLU A 37 -4.52 -2.00 11.14
CA GLU A 37 -4.85 -0.71 10.52
C GLU A 37 -4.19 -0.55 9.16
N ASP A 38 -2.89 -0.86 9.06
CA ASP A 38 -2.17 -0.78 7.78
C ASP A 38 -2.69 -1.82 6.77
N ALA A 39 -3.13 -3.00 7.24
CA ALA A 39 -3.78 -3.99 6.39
C ALA A 39 -5.08 -3.45 5.79
N TYR A 40 -5.93 -2.80 6.59
CA TYR A 40 -7.14 -2.14 6.09
C TYR A 40 -6.81 -0.98 5.15
N ARG A 41 -5.81 -0.15 5.48
CA ARG A 41 -5.37 0.96 4.62
C ARG A 41 -4.96 0.47 3.23
N LEU A 42 -4.21 -0.63 3.16
CA LEU A 42 -3.83 -1.24 1.88
C LEU A 42 -5.04 -1.75 1.10
N ASP A 43 -6.03 -2.35 1.78
CA ASP A 43 -7.26 -2.79 1.11
C ASP A 43 -8.09 -1.62 0.58
N ASP A 44 -8.25 -0.56 1.37
CA ASP A 44 -8.98 0.64 0.96
C ASP A 44 -8.35 1.30 -0.28
N VAL A 45 -7.02 1.45 -0.28
CA VAL A 45 -6.28 1.98 -1.44
C VAL A 45 -6.47 1.09 -2.67
N ARG A 46 -6.37 -0.23 -2.51
CA ARG A 46 -6.59 -1.19 -3.60
C ARG A 46 -7.99 -1.05 -4.19
N GLN A 47 -9.01 -1.00 -3.35
CA GLN A 47 -10.39 -0.88 -3.79
C GLN A 47 -10.68 0.48 -4.44
N ALA A 48 -10.09 1.56 -3.92
CA ALA A 48 -10.20 2.89 -4.51
C ALA A 48 -9.58 2.92 -5.92
N LEU A 49 -8.36 2.40 -6.08
CA LEU A 49 -7.73 2.31 -7.40
C LEU A 49 -8.54 1.45 -8.38
N ARG A 50 -9.03 0.29 -7.91
CA ARG A 50 -9.83 -0.63 -8.75
C ARG A 50 -11.13 0.01 -9.25
N ARG A 51 -11.76 0.88 -8.44
CA ARG A 51 -12.94 1.65 -8.83
C ARG A 51 -12.62 2.90 -9.68
N GLY A 52 -11.34 3.25 -9.82
CA GLY A 52 -10.89 4.48 -10.46
C GLY A 52 -11.06 5.74 -9.61
N ASP A 53 -11.33 5.59 -8.31
CA ASP A 53 -11.44 6.69 -7.35
C ASP A 53 -10.04 7.11 -6.86
N LEU A 54 -9.36 7.93 -7.68
CA LEU A 54 -7.99 8.35 -7.41
C LEU A 54 -7.89 9.33 -6.23
N GLU A 55 -8.94 10.12 -5.98
CA GLU A 55 -8.96 11.03 -4.84
C GLU A 55 -9.00 10.25 -3.53
N ALA A 56 -9.83 9.20 -3.42
CA ALA A 56 -9.86 8.35 -2.25
C ALA A 56 -8.53 7.60 -2.04
N ALA A 57 -7.92 7.10 -3.12
CA ALA A 57 -6.61 6.46 -3.04
C ALA A 57 -5.52 7.44 -2.58
N ALA A 58 -5.54 8.68 -3.09
CA ALA A 58 -4.53 9.71 -2.79
C ALA A 58 -4.55 10.19 -1.32
N LYS A 59 -5.64 9.94 -0.57
CA LYS A 59 -5.70 10.26 0.87
C LYS A 59 -4.71 9.46 1.69
N ASN A 60 -4.41 8.23 1.27
CA ASN A 60 -3.61 7.27 2.01
C ASN A 60 -2.35 6.81 1.25
N ALA A 61 -2.15 7.30 0.02
CA ALA A 61 -1.10 6.83 -0.86
C ALA A 61 -0.64 7.89 -1.84
N ARG A 62 0.57 7.74 -2.36
CA ARG A 62 1.03 8.48 -3.54
C ARG A 62 0.70 7.67 -4.79
N VAL A 63 -0.20 8.21 -5.62
CA VAL A 63 -0.74 7.52 -6.79
C VAL A 63 -0.02 7.97 -8.06
N PHE A 64 0.29 7.01 -8.92
CA PHE A 64 0.98 7.18 -10.19
C PHE A 64 0.17 6.53 -11.31
N SER A 65 0.28 7.10 -12.51
CA SER A 65 -0.10 6.43 -13.74
C SER A 65 1.11 5.70 -14.33
N LEU A 66 0.93 4.44 -14.71
CA LEU A 66 1.93 3.65 -15.41
C LEU A 66 1.99 4.05 -16.88
N THR A 67 3.18 4.43 -17.33
CA THR A 67 3.50 4.68 -18.73
C THR A 67 4.62 3.72 -19.15
N PRO A 68 4.42 2.87 -20.17
CA PRO A 68 5.48 1.98 -20.63
C PRO A 68 6.65 2.81 -21.20
N VAL A 69 7.87 2.40 -20.88
CA VAL A 69 9.11 3.09 -21.31
C VAL A 69 9.79 2.42 -22.51
N ALA A 70 9.46 1.16 -22.80
CA ALA A 70 9.91 0.38 -23.96
C ALA A 70 8.92 -0.78 -24.21
N VAL A 71 8.87 -1.32 -25.44
CA VAL A 71 8.07 -2.48 -25.88
C VAL A 71 8.97 -3.52 -26.51
#